data_AF-A0A0G0SU93-F1
#
_entry.id   AF-A0A0G0SU93-F1
#
_cell.length_a   1.000
_cell.length_b   1.000
_cell.length_c   1.000
_cell.angle_alpha   90.00
_cell.angle_beta   90.00
_cell.angle_gamma   90.00
#
_symmetry.space_group_name_H-M   'P 1'
#
loop_
_entity.id
_entity.type
_entity.pdbx_description
1 polymer ?
#
loop_
_entity_poly.entity_id
_entity_poly.type
_entity_poly.pdbx_seq_one_letter_code
_entity_poly.pdbx_strand_id
1 'polypeptide(L)'
;MKIFKNTLIFFSAFYFMFFAPVFAADVFFESESRELAQDQEFLVNVFLDTKRELINAVEGKISFNGDIVEAQEIRDGNSAINFWIQKPTSSPGEIVFSGITPGGLSGKNLLFSVVFHVRESGSGSMSFSEVRVLKNDGSGGEAQVQALPFDFSISAKANVTPAVLKMADNELPENFQPTVGRDAEIFDGKYFLAFTTQDKISGIDHYEIREGWWGEYTIAQSPYLLKNQSLNKKIYVKAVDKSKNERVVAFRPEGWRWYKQYPLLFGIILAVVLVLFLLKKLWPKSIK
;
A
#
# COMPACT_ATOMS: atom_id res chain seq x y z
N MET A 1 -47.41 23.32 -57.82
CA MET A 1 -46.48 22.28 -57.32
C MET A 1 -46.35 22.43 -55.80
N LYS A 2 -47.28 21.83 -55.04
CA LYS A 2 -47.39 21.84 -53.57
C LYS A 2 -46.74 20.58 -53.00
N ILE A 3 -45.42 20.51 -52.81
CA ILE A 3 -44.79 19.32 -52.15
C ILE A 3 -43.62 19.65 -51.20
N PHE A 4 -43.01 20.84 -51.24
CA PHE A 4 -41.71 21.05 -50.57
C PHE A 4 -41.70 21.62 -49.14
N LYS A 5 -42.84 21.75 -48.44
CA LYS A 5 -42.85 22.31 -47.07
C LYS A 5 -42.84 21.27 -45.93
N ASN A 6 -43.12 20.00 -46.21
CA ASN A 6 -43.21 18.97 -45.16
C ASN A 6 -41.93 18.15 -44.97
N THR A 7 -40.96 18.25 -45.88
CA THR A 7 -39.71 17.46 -45.81
C THR A 7 -38.68 18.06 -44.84
N LEU A 8 -38.79 19.35 -44.51
CA LEU A 8 -37.85 20.03 -43.60
C LEU A 8 -38.18 19.80 -42.11
N ILE A 9 -39.38 19.29 -41.80
CA ILE A 9 -39.77 18.95 -40.42
C ILE A 9 -39.34 17.51 -40.06
N PHE A 10 -39.17 16.63 -41.05
CA PHE A 10 -38.73 15.24 -40.83
C PHE A 10 -37.22 15.10 -40.55
N PHE A 11 -36.40 16.07 -40.96
CA PHE A 11 -34.95 16.06 -40.67
C PHE A 11 -34.59 16.71 -39.32
N SER A 12 -35.49 17.50 -38.73
CA SER A 12 -35.30 18.08 -37.40
C SER A 12 -35.62 17.07 -36.28
N ALA A 13 -36.47 16.07 -36.54
CA ALA A 13 -36.84 15.06 -35.55
C ALA A 13 -35.82 13.91 -35.40
N PHE A 14 -34.91 13.74 -36.36
CA PHE A 14 -33.88 12.69 -36.32
C PHE A 14 -32.56 13.12 -35.66
N TYR A 15 -32.44 14.40 -35.29
CA TYR A 15 -31.29 14.94 -34.56
C TYR A 15 -31.42 14.84 -33.03
N PHE A 16 -32.47 14.18 -32.52
CA PHE A 16 -32.45 13.59 -31.18
C PHE A 16 -31.70 12.24 -31.23
N MET A 17 -30.48 12.27 -31.78
CA MET A 17 -29.57 11.14 -31.77
C MET A 17 -29.06 10.99 -30.34
N PHE A 18 -29.70 10.09 -29.59
CA PHE A 18 -29.17 9.34 -28.45
C PHE A 18 -27.95 9.97 -27.74
N PHE A 19 -28.19 10.96 -26.87
CA PHE A 19 -27.23 11.23 -25.80
C PHE A 19 -27.29 10.03 -24.85
N ALA A 20 -26.44 9.04 -25.07
CA ALA A 20 -26.16 8.07 -24.02
C ALA A 20 -25.54 8.85 -22.85
N PRO A 21 -26.02 8.66 -21.60
CA PRO A 21 -25.38 9.27 -20.45
C PRO A 21 -23.93 8.81 -20.42
N VAL A 22 -23.00 9.76 -20.61
CA VAL A 22 -21.59 9.54 -20.36
C VAL A 22 -21.46 9.47 -18.85
N PHE A 23 -21.23 8.27 -18.32
CA PHE A 23 -21.00 8.09 -16.90
C PHE A 23 -19.57 8.53 -16.62
N ALA A 24 -19.42 9.64 -15.90
CA ALA A 24 -18.14 10.02 -15.32
C ALA A 24 -17.96 9.26 -14.01
N ALA A 25 -16.75 8.76 -13.77
CA ALA A 25 -16.36 8.34 -12.44
C ALA A 25 -16.27 9.58 -11.52
N ASP A 26 -16.53 9.41 -10.23
CA ASP A 26 -16.39 10.51 -9.27
C ASP A 26 -15.15 10.27 -8.40
N VAL A 27 -14.34 11.30 -8.20
CA VAL A 27 -13.38 11.36 -7.09
C VAL A 27 -13.86 12.40 -6.09
N PHE A 28 -13.91 12.02 -4.82
CA PHE A 28 -14.52 12.85 -3.79
C PHE A 28 -13.94 12.56 -2.41
N PHE A 29 -14.24 13.47 -1.49
CA PHE A 29 -13.87 13.37 -0.08
C PHE A 29 -15.08 13.07 0.79
N GLU A 30 -14.86 12.35 1.89
CA GLU A 30 -15.86 12.09 2.90
C GLU A 30 -15.25 12.25 4.30
N SER A 31 -15.95 12.97 5.17
CA SER A 31 -15.56 13.24 6.56
C SER A 31 -16.82 13.21 7.42
N GLU A 32 -16.68 12.87 8.71
CA GLU A 32 -17.80 12.83 9.65
C GLU A 32 -18.45 14.20 9.85
N SER A 33 -17.65 15.27 9.76
CA SER A 33 -18.11 16.65 9.90
C SER A 33 -17.42 17.58 8.90
N ARG A 34 -18.14 18.65 8.54
CA ARG A 34 -17.63 19.84 7.82
C ARG A 34 -17.47 21.04 8.73
N GLU A 35 -17.95 20.95 9.97
CA GLU A 35 -17.76 21.96 11.01
C GLU A 35 -16.73 21.43 12.01
N LEU A 36 -15.64 22.18 12.16
CA LEU A 36 -14.46 21.80 12.90
C LEU A 36 -14.16 22.83 14.00
N ALA A 37 -13.43 22.43 15.02
CA ALA A 37 -12.85 23.33 16.02
C ALA A 37 -11.35 23.54 15.76
N GLN A 38 -10.81 24.67 16.21
CA GLN A 38 -9.36 24.87 16.25
C GLN A 38 -8.68 23.80 17.13
N ASP A 39 -7.44 23.42 16.78
CA ASP A 39 -6.64 22.35 17.41
C ASP A 39 -7.24 20.94 17.33
N GLN A 40 -8.34 20.75 16.61
CA GLN A 40 -8.94 19.45 16.39
C GLN A 40 -8.19 18.65 15.31
N GLU A 41 -8.15 17.33 15.48
CA GLU A 41 -7.84 16.39 14.39
C GLU A 41 -9.13 15.89 13.73
N PHE A 42 -9.13 15.74 12.41
CA PHE A 42 -10.26 15.18 11.67
C PHE A 42 -9.78 14.25 10.54
N LEU A 43 -10.56 13.20 10.29
CA LEU A 43 -10.27 12.20 9.27
C LEU A 43 -11.03 12.55 7.98
N VAL A 44 -10.30 12.61 6.87
CA VAL A 44 -10.85 12.76 5.53
C VAL A 44 -10.53 11.52 4.71
N ASN A 45 -11.56 10.81 4.28
CA ASN A 45 -11.46 9.67 3.38
C ASN A 45 -11.52 10.14 1.93
N VAL A 46 -10.64 9.63 1.09
CA VAL A 46 -10.58 9.90 -0.36
C VAL A 46 -11.14 8.69 -1.09
N PHE A 47 -12.19 8.90 -1.88
CA PHE A 47 -12.90 7.83 -2.60
C PHE A 47 -12.84 8.02 -4.11
N LEU A 48 -12.93 6.89 -4.81
CA LEU A 48 -13.27 6.78 -6.22
C LEU A 48 -14.57 5.99 -6.35
N ASP A 49 -15.60 6.57 -6.95
CA ASP A 49 -16.78 5.84 -7.40
C ASP A 49 -16.72 5.68 -8.92
N THR A 50 -16.51 4.44 -9.36
CA THR A 50 -16.35 4.14 -10.79
C THR A 50 -17.66 4.22 -11.58
N LYS A 51 -18.80 4.36 -10.89
CA LYS A 51 -20.15 4.28 -11.45
C LYS A 51 -20.36 2.98 -12.25
N ARG A 52 -20.19 3.04 -13.57
CA ARG A 52 -20.37 1.91 -14.50
C ARG A 52 -19.11 1.56 -15.26
N GLU A 53 -18.04 2.33 -15.07
CA GLU A 53 -16.74 2.04 -15.67
C GLU A 53 -16.00 1.03 -14.80
N LEU A 54 -15.21 0.17 -15.42
CA LEU A 54 -14.21 -0.65 -14.74
C LEU A 54 -12.88 0.10 -14.80
N ILE A 55 -12.28 0.37 -13.66
CA ILE A 55 -11.06 1.20 -13.55
C ILE A 55 -9.88 0.36 -13.12
N ASN A 56 -8.71 0.56 -13.71
CA ASN A 56 -7.48 -0.14 -13.30
C ASN A 56 -6.37 0.78 -12.80
N ALA A 57 -6.46 2.09 -13.00
CA ALA A 57 -5.49 3.05 -12.52
C ALA A 57 -6.13 4.38 -12.15
N VAL A 58 -5.56 5.05 -11.15
CA VAL A 58 -5.92 6.40 -10.75
C VAL A 58 -4.68 7.15 -10.30
N GLU A 59 -4.58 8.40 -10.72
CA GLU A 59 -3.60 9.36 -10.25
C GLU A 59 -4.24 10.73 -10.08
N GLY A 60 -3.63 11.55 -9.22
CA GLY A 60 -4.07 12.92 -9.04
C GLY A 60 -3.32 13.64 -7.93
N LYS A 61 -3.69 14.91 -7.79
CA LYS A 61 -3.23 15.80 -6.72
C LYS A 61 -4.41 16.31 -5.93
N ILE A 62 -4.25 16.45 -4.63
CA ILE A 62 -5.20 17.11 -3.73
C ILE A 62 -4.54 18.39 -3.23
N SER A 63 -5.22 19.51 -3.38
CA SER A 63 -4.79 20.80 -2.84
C SER A 63 -5.64 21.17 -1.63
N PHE A 64 -5.01 21.73 -0.61
CA PHE A 64 -5.67 22.23 0.61
C PHE A 64 -4.92 23.45 1.16
N ASN A 65 -5.54 24.21 2.05
CA ASN A 65 -4.88 25.37 2.66
C ASN A 65 -3.96 24.94 3.82
N GLY A 66 -2.65 24.87 3.54
CA GLY A 66 -1.61 24.49 4.51
C GLY A 66 -1.45 25.44 5.71
N ASP A 67 -1.94 26.68 5.60
CA ASP A 67 -1.93 27.66 6.71
C ASP A 67 -3.03 27.36 7.73
N ILE A 68 -4.12 26.73 7.29
CA ILE A 68 -5.32 26.46 8.11
C ILE A 68 -5.35 25.01 8.61
N VAL A 69 -4.90 24.06 7.79
CA VAL A 69 -4.86 22.63 8.14
C VAL A 69 -3.54 21.98 7.71
N GLU A 70 -3.08 21.02 8.50
CA GLU A 70 -1.88 20.23 8.21
C GLU A 70 -2.24 18.75 8.08
N ALA A 71 -1.80 18.10 6.99
CA ALA A 71 -1.89 16.65 6.87
C ALA A 71 -0.82 15.98 7.75
N GLN A 72 -1.24 15.43 8.89
CA GLN A 72 -0.35 14.78 9.87
C GLN A 72 -0.06 13.33 9.53
N GLU A 73 -1.07 12.61 9.05
CA GLU A 73 -0.96 11.18 8.76
C GLU A 73 -1.75 10.86 7.50
N ILE A 74 -1.23 9.95 6.68
CA ILE A 74 -1.96 9.37 5.55
C ILE A 74 -2.03 7.86 5.77
N ARG A 75 -3.23 7.31 5.76
CA ARG A 75 -3.54 5.88 5.94
C ARG A 75 -3.99 5.29 4.62
N ASP A 76 -3.26 4.30 4.12
CA ASP A 76 -3.60 3.54 2.91
C ASP A 76 -4.08 2.12 3.24
N GLY A 77 -4.38 1.84 4.51
CA GLY A 77 -5.04 0.60 4.94
C GLY A 77 -6.43 0.47 4.32
N ASN A 78 -6.80 -0.76 3.95
CA ASN A 78 -8.03 -1.08 3.20
C ASN A 78 -8.19 -0.31 1.88
N SER A 79 -7.11 0.23 1.32
CA SER A 79 -7.14 0.84 0.00
C SER A 79 -7.58 -0.16 -1.06
N ALA A 80 -8.39 0.30 -2.01
CA ALA A 80 -8.69 -0.42 -3.23
C ALA A 80 -7.52 -0.43 -4.22
N ILE A 81 -6.46 0.35 -3.96
CA ILE A 81 -5.24 0.39 -4.77
C ILE A 81 -4.30 -0.73 -4.34
N ASN A 82 -4.07 -1.69 -5.24
CA ASN A 82 -3.22 -2.84 -4.96
C ASN A 82 -1.74 -2.49 -5.01
N PHE A 83 -1.34 -1.63 -5.96
CA PHE A 83 0.05 -1.25 -6.17
C PHE A 83 0.17 0.26 -6.39
N TRP A 84 0.81 0.93 -5.44
CA TRP A 84 1.15 2.34 -5.56
C TRP A 84 2.40 2.52 -6.43
N ILE A 85 2.28 3.30 -7.49
CA ILE A 85 3.42 3.83 -8.25
C ILE A 85 4.02 4.99 -7.45
N GLN A 86 3.14 5.86 -6.95
CA GLN A 86 3.45 6.91 -5.99
C GLN A 86 2.46 6.79 -4.84
N LYS A 87 2.94 6.33 -3.67
CA LYS A 87 2.13 6.30 -2.45
C LYS A 87 1.63 7.71 -2.12
N PRO A 88 0.41 7.85 -1.58
CA PRO A 88 -0.11 9.16 -1.20
C PRO A 88 0.84 9.81 -0.19
N THR A 89 1.41 10.94 -0.59
CA THR A 89 2.45 11.65 0.16
C THR A 89 2.06 13.12 0.29
N SER A 90 2.11 13.65 1.50
CA SER A 90 1.82 15.06 1.76
C SER A 90 3.07 15.94 1.66
N SER A 91 2.85 17.16 1.20
CA SER A 91 3.69 18.33 1.39
C SER A 91 2.80 19.49 1.85
N PRO A 92 3.34 20.64 2.29
CA PRO A 92 2.49 21.76 2.72
C PRO A 92 1.49 22.18 1.63
N GLY A 93 0.19 21.94 1.89
CA GLY A 93 -0.91 22.30 1.00
C GLY A 93 -1.19 21.34 -0.16
N GLU A 94 -0.46 20.22 -0.28
CA GLU A 94 -0.62 19.28 -1.40
C GLU A 94 -0.45 17.81 -0.97
N ILE A 95 -1.25 16.91 -1.55
CA ILE A 95 -1.02 15.45 -1.52
C ILE A 95 -1.00 14.94 -2.95
N VAL A 96 0.00 14.12 -3.27
CA VAL A 96 0.18 13.50 -4.60
C VAL A 96 0.08 11.98 -4.48
N PHE A 97 -0.59 11.34 -5.45
CA PHE A 97 -0.77 9.88 -5.45
C PHE A 97 -0.95 9.34 -6.87
N SER A 98 -0.48 8.09 -7.09
CA SER A 98 -0.70 7.34 -8.33
C SER A 98 -0.61 5.84 -8.05
N GLY A 99 -1.56 5.06 -8.55
CA GLY A 99 -1.56 3.63 -8.34
C GLY A 99 -2.47 2.85 -9.28
N ILE A 100 -2.27 1.54 -9.25
CA ILE A 100 -2.94 0.58 -10.13
C ILE A 100 -3.58 -0.56 -9.34
N THR A 101 -4.68 -1.07 -9.88
CA THR A 101 -5.39 -2.25 -9.39
C THR A 101 -5.67 -3.20 -10.56
N PRO A 102 -4.76 -4.15 -10.81
CA PRO A 102 -4.99 -5.21 -11.78
C PRO A 102 -6.27 -5.99 -11.46
N GLY A 103 -7.01 -6.39 -12.49
CA GLY A 103 -8.32 -7.04 -12.35
C GLY A 103 -9.50 -6.06 -12.37
N GLY A 104 -9.26 -4.78 -12.12
CA GLY A 104 -10.24 -3.71 -12.22
C GLY A 104 -11.04 -3.47 -10.94
N LEU A 105 -11.49 -2.23 -10.79
CA LEU A 105 -12.32 -1.70 -9.70
C LEU A 105 -13.72 -1.40 -10.21
N SER A 106 -14.72 -1.63 -9.35
CA SER A 106 -16.11 -1.27 -9.61
C SER A 106 -16.77 -0.68 -8.35
N GLY A 107 -17.72 0.24 -8.53
CA GLY A 107 -18.46 0.87 -7.44
C GLY A 107 -17.64 1.89 -6.64
N LYS A 108 -18.02 2.12 -5.38
CA LYS A 108 -17.35 3.04 -4.45
C LYS A 108 -16.17 2.35 -3.76
N ASN A 109 -14.98 2.93 -3.92
CA ASN A 109 -13.71 2.36 -3.50
C ASN A 109 -12.91 3.39 -2.69
N LEU A 110 -12.47 3.01 -1.48
CA LEU A 110 -11.57 3.83 -0.68
C LEU A 110 -10.19 3.85 -1.34
N LEU A 111 -9.63 5.03 -1.59
CA LEU A 111 -8.26 5.17 -2.07
C LEU A 111 -7.28 5.25 -0.90
N PHE A 112 -7.52 6.17 0.02
CA PHE A 112 -6.76 6.35 1.25
C PHE A 112 -7.50 7.33 2.17
N SER A 113 -7.00 7.49 3.38
CA SER A 113 -7.52 8.45 4.36
C SER A 113 -6.41 9.37 4.82
N VAL A 114 -6.76 10.58 5.23
CA VAL A 114 -5.82 11.59 5.70
C VAL A 114 -6.32 12.12 7.04
N VAL A 115 -5.44 12.11 8.05
CA VAL A 115 -5.68 12.78 9.32
C VAL A 115 -5.13 14.19 9.21
N PHE A 116 -6.02 15.17 9.27
CA PHE A 116 -5.66 16.58 9.27
C PHE A 116 -5.73 17.15 10.68
N HIS A 117 -4.80 18.03 11.02
CA HIS A 117 -4.84 18.86 12.21
C HIS A 117 -5.16 20.30 11.85
N VAL A 118 -6.10 20.88 12.58
CA VAL A 118 -6.56 22.26 12.38
C VAL A 118 -5.65 23.23 13.11
N ARG A 119 -4.98 24.12 12.37
CA ARG A 119 -4.08 25.15 12.90
C ARG A 119 -4.82 26.44 13.27
N GLU A 120 -5.68 26.90 12.36
CA GLU A 120 -6.27 28.23 12.44
C GLU A 120 -7.78 28.20 12.20
N SER A 121 -8.50 29.15 12.78
CA SER A 121 -9.94 29.32 12.52
C SER A 121 -10.21 29.95 11.14
N GLY A 122 -11.38 29.69 10.55
CA GLY A 122 -11.74 30.21 9.23
C GLY A 122 -12.55 29.23 8.39
N SER A 123 -12.35 29.29 7.07
CA SER A 123 -12.96 28.35 6.12
C SER A 123 -11.88 27.80 5.20
N GLY A 124 -11.97 26.52 4.86
CA GLY A 124 -11.06 25.86 3.95
C GLY A 124 -11.78 25.04 2.90
N SER A 125 -11.03 24.65 1.87
CA SER A 125 -11.49 23.76 0.82
C SER A 125 -10.38 22.76 0.50
N MET A 126 -10.77 21.53 0.17
CA MET A 126 -9.91 20.54 -0.46
C MET A 126 -10.44 20.29 -1.87
N SER A 127 -9.54 20.28 -2.85
CA SER A 127 -9.90 20.08 -4.25
C SER A 127 -8.93 19.14 -4.93
N PHE A 128 -9.40 18.43 -5.95
CA PHE A 128 -8.51 17.64 -6.79
C PHE A 128 -8.05 18.43 -8.01
N SER A 129 -6.82 18.15 -8.46
CA SER A 129 -6.28 18.60 -9.72
C SER A 129 -5.49 17.47 -10.39
N GLU A 130 -5.27 17.58 -11.71
CA GLU A 130 -4.51 16.60 -12.50
C GLU A 130 -5.01 15.16 -12.34
N VAL A 131 -6.32 14.98 -12.12
CA VAL A 131 -6.91 13.65 -11.92
C VAL A 131 -6.97 12.92 -13.25
N ARG A 132 -6.40 11.72 -13.29
CA ARG A 132 -6.53 10.80 -14.42
C ARG A 132 -6.96 9.44 -13.91
N VAL A 133 -7.99 8.90 -14.55
CA VAL A 133 -8.58 7.60 -14.21
C VAL A 133 -8.57 6.76 -15.47
N LEU A 134 -7.91 5.60 -15.43
CA LEU A 134 -7.77 4.73 -16.61
C LEU A 134 -8.71 3.53 -16.51
N LYS A 135 -9.33 3.22 -17.63
CA LYS A 135 -10.25 2.09 -17.80
C LYS A 135 -9.47 0.79 -17.82
N ASN A 136 -10.08 -0.25 -17.26
CA ASN A 136 -9.63 -1.62 -17.39
C ASN A 136 -10.05 -2.22 -18.75
N ASP A 137 -9.61 -1.60 -19.85
CA ASP A 137 -9.97 -1.99 -21.22
C ASP A 137 -8.82 -2.61 -22.02
N GLY A 138 -7.64 -2.75 -21.41
CA GLY A 138 -6.43 -3.29 -22.03
C GLY A 138 -5.70 -2.31 -22.96
N SER A 139 -6.31 -1.18 -23.32
CA SER A 139 -5.70 -0.10 -24.12
C SER A 139 -5.23 1.10 -23.29
N GLY A 140 -5.68 1.20 -22.03
CA GLY A 140 -5.36 2.31 -21.15
C GLY A 140 -6.17 3.56 -21.45
N GLY A 141 -7.41 3.40 -21.95
CA GLY A 141 -8.29 4.52 -22.25
C GLY A 141 -8.65 5.31 -20.99
N GLU A 142 -8.77 6.64 -21.11
CA GLU A 142 -9.17 7.48 -19.98
C GLU A 142 -10.68 7.43 -19.76
N ALA A 143 -11.10 7.31 -18.50
CA ALA A 143 -12.48 7.53 -18.09
C ALA A 143 -12.71 9.03 -17.89
N GLN A 144 -13.92 9.49 -18.21
CA GLN A 144 -14.36 10.81 -17.78
C GLN A 144 -14.43 10.82 -16.26
N VAL A 145 -13.94 11.88 -15.62
CA VAL A 145 -13.91 11.98 -14.16
C VAL A 145 -14.47 13.33 -13.70
N GLN A 146 -15.33 13.29 -12.69
CA GLN A 146 -15.78 14.45 -11.95
C GLN A 146 -15.05 14.50 -10.61
N ALA A 147 -14.34 15.59 -10.37
CA ALA A 147 -13.72 15.87 -9.07
C ALA A 147 -14.65 16.74 -8.22
N LEU A 148 -15.06 16.23 -7.06
CA LEU A 148 -15.93 16.94 -6.13
C LEU A 148 -15.09 17.58 -5.01
N PRO A 149 -15.15 18.92 -4.85
CA PRO A 149 -14.43 19.60 -3.77
C PRO A 149 -15.07 19.32 -2.41
N PHE A 150 -14.30 19.58 -1.36
CA PHE A 150 -14.73 19.47 0.03
C PHE A 150 -14.47 20.75 0.78
N ASP A 151 -15.54 21.53 0.98
CA ASP A 151 -15.50 22.73 1.80
C ASP A 151 -15.84 22.42 3.26
N PHE A 152 -15.16 23.11 4.18
CA PHE A 152 -15.32 23.00 5.62
C PHE A 152 -15.14 24.36 6.32
N SER A 153 -15.70 24.49 7.51
CA SER A 153 -15.60 25.67 8.37
C SER A 153 -14.97 25.31 9.72
N ILE A 154 -14.20 26.23 10.27
CA ILE A 154 -13.50 26.07 11.54
C ILE A 154 -13.89 27.21 12.47
N SER A 155 -14.44 26.84 13.62
CA SER A 155 -14.80 27.76 14.69
C SER A 155 -13.69 27.88 15.73
N ALA A 156 -13.40 29.10 16.18
CA ALA A 156 -12.45 29.36 17.27
C ALA A 156 -12.97 28.92 18.65
N LYS A 157 -14.25 28.56 18.78
CA LYS A 157 -14.84 28.09 20.04
C LYS A 157 -14.95 26.57 20.04
N ALA A 158 -14.23 25.93 20.96
CA ALA A 158 -14.28 24.50 21.25
C ALA A 158 -15.61 24.08 21.93
N ASN A 159 -16.75 24.29 21.26
CA ASN A 159 -18.02 23.69 21.66
C ASN A 159 -18.24 22.33 21.00
N VAL A 160 -17.33 21.91 20.11
CA VAL A 160 -17.31 20.57 19.54
C VAL A 160 -16.47 19.71 20.48
N THR A 161 -17.10 18.71 21.09
CA THR A 161 -16.35 17.66 21.82
C THR A 161 -15.34 17.09 20.82
N PRO A 162 -14.02 17.06 21.13
CA PRO A 162 -13.06 16.50 20.20
C PRO A 162 -13.48 15.07 19.89
N ALA A 163 -13.88 14.82 18.64
CA ALA A 163 -14.06 13.48 18.15
C ALA A 163 -12.68 12.83 18.27
N VAL A 164 -12.55 11.89 19.18
CA VAL A 164 -11.30 11.15 19.40
C VAL A 164 -11.10 10.27 18.16
N LEU A 165 -10.49 10.82 17.10
CA LEU A 165 -10.17 10.11 15.87
C LEU A 165 -8.72 9.58 15.85
N LYS A 166 -8.10 9.43 17.03
CA LYS A 166 -7.03 8.45 17.19
C LYS A 166 -7.65 7.06 17.31
N MET A 167 -8.05 6.49 16.17
CA MET A 167 -7.99 5.03 16.04
C MET A 167 -6.50 4.67 16.13
N ALA A 168 -6.02 4.41 17.35
CA ALA A 168 -4.68 3.92 17.57
C ALA A 168 -4.61 2.50 16.98
N ASP A 169 -3.76 2.33 16.00
CA ASP A 169 -3.52 1.04 15.37
C ASP A 169 -2.47 0.27 16.17
N ASN A 170 -2.92 -0.79 16.83
CA ASN A 170 -2.07 -1.74 17.56
C ASN A 170 -2.09 -3.12 16.90
N GLU A 171 -2.65 -3.24 15.69
CA GLU A 171 -2.72 -4.50 14.97
C GLU A 171 -1.41 -4.71 14.20
N LEU A 172 -0.88 -5.92 14.25
CA LEU A 172 0.27 -6.26 13.41
C LEU A 172 -0.21 -6.35 11.95
N PRO A 173 0.66 -6.02 10.96
CA PRO A 173 0.39 -6.31 9.55
C PRO A 173 -0.15 -7.72 9.34
N GLU A 174 -0.89 -7.99 8.27
CA GLU A 174 -1.40 -9.32 7.97
C GLU A 174 -0.26 -10.33 7.76
N ASN A 175 -0.56 -11.61 7.96
CA ASN A 175 0.40 -12.67 7.69
C ASN A 175 0.56 -12.87 6.17
N PHE A 176 1.78 -13.17 5.72
CA PHE A 176 2.10 -13.28 4.30
C PHE A 176 3.16 -14.34 4.04
N GLN A 177 3.33 -14.72 2.77
CA GLN A 177 4.31 -15.73 2.36
C GLN A 177 5.27 -15.17 1.29
N PRO A 178 6.53 -14.88 1.64
CA PRO A 178 7.56 -14.54 0.67
C PRO A 178 7.84 -15.70 -0.29
N THR A 179 8.06 -15.40 -1.56
CA THR A 179 8.35 -16.37 -2.62
C THR A 179 9.67 -16.06 -3.31
N VAL A 180 10.53 -17.07 -3.46
CA VAL A 180 11.78 -16.93 -4.22
C VAL A 180 11.51 -17.18 -5.69
N GLY A 181 11.94 -16.25 -6.53
CA GLY A 181 11.87 -16.34 -7.99
C GLY A 181 13.25 -16.26 -8.62
N ARG A 182 13.32 -16.63 -9.90
CA ARG A 182 14.49 -16.47 -10.76
C ARG A 182 14.00 -16.28 -12.18
N ASP A 183 14.35 -15.17 -12.80
CA ASP A 183 13.92 -14.83 -14.15
C ASP A 183 15.05 -14.14 -14.91
N ALA A 184 15.27 -14.47 -16.19
CA ALA A 184 16.36 -13.90 -16.97
C ALA A 184 16.22 -12.39 -17.18
N GLU A 185 14.98 -11.88 -17.20
CA GLU A 185 14.67 -10.46 -17.38
C GLU A 185 14.72 -9.68 -16.07
N ILE A 186 14.70 -10.37 -14.91
CA ILE A 186 14.73 -9.74 -13.58
C ILE A 186 16.06 -10.04 -12.90
N PHE A 187 16.87 -8.99 -12.69
CA PHE A 187 18.21 -9.07 -12.09
C PHE A 187 19.15 -10.07 -12.79
N ASP A 188 19.10 -10.15 -14.12
CA ASP A 188 19.96 -10.98 -14.96
C ASP A 188 19.93 -12.49 -14.58
N GLY A 189 18.77 -13.03 -14.26
CA GLY A 189 18.65 -14.45 -13.90
C GLY A 189 19.17 -14.78 -12.51
N LYS A 190 19.34 -13.82 -11.62
CA LYS A 190 19.66 -14.06 -10.21
C LYS A 190 18.41 -14.35 -9.38
N TYR A 191 18.57 -15.04 -8.26
CA TYR A 191 17.48 -15.27 -7.33
C TYR A 191 17.05 -13.96 -6.67
N PHE A 192 15.75 -13.71 -6.68
CA PHE A 192 15.12 -12.59 -6.00
C PHE A 192 14.00 -13.09 -5.10
N LEU A 193 13.58 -12.23 -4.18
CA LEU A 193 12.51 -12.48 -3.25
C LEU A 193 11.35 -11.53 -3.52
N ALA A 194 10.17 -12.10 -3.80
CA ALA A 194 8.92 -11.37 -3.91
C ALA A 194 8.12 -11.53 -2.62
N PHE A 195 7.56 -10.43 -2.12
CA PHE A 195 6.73 -10.39 -0.93
C PHE A 195 5.79 -9.20 -0.97
N THR A 196 4.65 -9.34 -0.34
CA THR A 196 3.69 -8.26 -0.08
C THR A 196 2.82 -8.67 1.10
N THR A 197 2.35 -7.68 1.85
CA THR A 197 1.32 -7.82 2.88
C THR A 197 0.54 -6.53 2.97
N GLN A 198 -0.52 -6.53 3.77
CA GLN A 198 -1.36 -5.37 4.02
C GLN A 198 -1.49 -5.15 5.52
N ASP A 199 -1.63 -3.90 5.93
CA ASP A 199 -2.20 -3.56 7.22
C ASP A 199 -3.53 -2.84 6.95
N LYS A 200 -4.58 -3.16 7.72
CA LYS A 200 -5.94 -2.71 7.44
C LYS A 200 -6.24 -1.32 7.99
N ILE A 201 -5.43 -0.81 8.91
CA ILE A 201 -5.73 0.43 9.62
C ILE A 201 -4.79 1.53 9.15
N SER A 202 -3.51 1.46 9.51
CA SER A 202 -2.52 2.49 9.15
C SER A 202 -1.86 2.22 7.78
N GLY A 203 -1.82 0.96 7.35
CA GLY A 203 -1.15 0.55 6.13
C GLY A 203 0.35 0.34 6.31
N ILE A 204 1.03 -0.15 5.27
CA ILE A 204 2.45 -0.51 5.37
C ILE A 204 3.36 0.71 5.19
N ASP A 205 4.26 0.93 6.14
CA ASP A 205 5.32 1.93 6.05
C ASP A 205 6.44 1.42 5.14
N HIS A 206 7.12 0.36 5.56
CA HIS A 206 8.24 -0.22 4.82
C HIS A 206 8.46 -1.70 5.13
N TYR A 207 9.39 -2.31 4.38
CA TYR A 207 9.88 -3.67 4.63
C TYR A 207 11.36 -3.66 4.93
N GLU A 208 11.79 -4.60 5.79
CA GLU A 208 13.19 -4.88 6.06
C GLU A 208 13.49 -6.35 5.79
N ILE A 209 14.68 -6.63 5.24
CA ILE A 209 15.12 -8.00 4.96
C ILE A 209 16.42 -8.28 5.69
N ARG A 210 16.48 -9.47 6.29
CA ARG A 210 17.68 -10.03 6.91
C ARG A 210 17.97 -11.43 6.35
N GLU A 211 19.19 -11.63 5.86
CA GLU A 211 19.66 -12.92 5.35
C GLU A 211 20.62 -13.62 6.33
N GLY A 212 20.16 -14.72 6.93
CA GLY A 212 20.87 -15.47 7.95
C GLY A 212 20.58 -14.97 9.37
N TRP A 213 20.98 -15.77 10.36
CA TRP A 213 20.76 -15.45 11.78
C TRP A 213 21.54 -14.20 12.23
N TRP A 214 22.77 -14.06 11.73
CA TRP A 214 23.69 -12.95 12.04
C TRP A 214 23.69 -11.85 10.98
N GLY A 215 22.71 -11.84 10.08
CA GLY A 215 22.55 -10.74 9.14
C GLY A 215 21.98 -9.51 9.84
N GLU A 216 22.17 -8.35 9.25
CA GLU A 216 21.47 -7.13 9.66
C GLU A 216 20.19 -6.96 8.84
N TYR A 217 19.19 -6.30 9.44
CA TYR A 217 18.02 -5.85 8.70
C TYR A 217 18.37 -4.65 7.84
N THR A 218 17.95 -4.68 6.58
CA THR A 218 18.08 -3.54 5.67
C THR A 218 16.75 -3.25 5.02
N ILE A 219 16.38 -1.97 4.93
CA ILE A 219 15.18 -1.53 4.20
C ILE A 219 15.27 -2.04 2.76
N ALA A 220 14.17 -2.61 2.28
CA ALA A 220 14.09 -3.25 0.98
C ALA A 220 12.71 -3.07 0.35
N GLN A 221 12.67 -3.21 -0.98
CA GLN A 221 11.43 -3.27 -1.76
C GLN A 221 11.34 -4.62 -2.46
N SER A 222 10.11 -5.03 -2.79
CA SER A 222 9.85 -6.21 -3.60
C SER A 222 9.78 -5.81 -5.09
N PRO A 223 10.36 -6.58 -6.01
CA PRO A 223 11.21 -7.76 -5.77
C PRO A 223 12.60 -7.36 -5.24
N TYR A 224 13.12 -8.12 -4.28
CA TYR A 224 14.44 -7.90 -3.67
C TYR A 224 15.49 -8.87 -4.23
N LEU A 225 16.58 -8.35 -4.80
CA LEU A 225 17.72 -9.19 -5.20
C LEU A 225 18.41 -9.79 -3.98
N LEU A 226 18.38 -11.11 -3.85
CA LEU A 226 19.03 -11.80 -2.73
C LEU A 226 20.55 -11.64 -2.80
N LYS A 227 21.18 -11.29 -1.69
CA LYS A 227 22.64 -11.27 -1.57
C LYS A 227 23.18 -12.70 -1.53
N ASN A 228 22.50 -13.61 -0.84
CA ASN A 228 22.86 -15.02 -0.77
C ASN A 228 22.23 -15.84 -1.90
N GLN A 229 22.86 -15.82 -3.06
CA GLN A 229 22.46 -16.61 -4.24
C GLN A 229 22.57 -18.13 -4.04
N SER A 230 23.20 -18.61 -2.96
CA SER A 230 23.29 -20.05 -2.66
C SER A 230 22.07 -20.61 -1.92
N LEU A 231 21.13 -19.75 -1.50
CA LEU A 231 19.86 -20.14 -0.87
C LEU A 231 20.00 -21.02 0.40
N ASN A 232 21.17 -21.03 1.03
CA ASN A 232 21.49 -21.86 2.18
C ASN A 232 21.28 -21.17 3.55
N LYS A 233 20.64 -19.99 3.58
CA LYS A 233 20.37 -19.23 4.80
C LYS A 233 18.87 -19.03 4.97
N LYS A 234 18.43 -18.91 6.24
CA LYS A 234 17.09 -18.40 6.54
C LYS A 234 17.00 -16.96 6.12
N ILE A 235 15.86 -16.57 5.55
CA ILE A 235 15.61 -15.18 5.22
C ILE A 235 14.42 -14.73 6.06
N TYR A 236 14.56 -13.56 6.67
CA TYR A 236 13.54 -12.94 7.48
C TYR A 236 13.06 -11.69 6.74
N VAL A 237 11.76 -11.60 6.53
CA VAL A 237 11.10 -10.42 5.98
C VAL A 237 10.29 -9.81 7.12
N LYS A 238 10.62 -8.57 7.47
CA LYS A 238 9.86 -7.77 8.43
C LYS A 238 9.02 -6.78 7.65
N ALA A 239 7.71 -6.77 7.90
CA ALA A 239 6.82 -5.69 7.51
C ALA A 239 6.60 -4.79 8.72
N VAL A 240 6.74 -3.48 8.53
CA VAL A 240 6.50 -2.45 9.55
C VAL A 240 5.37 -1.56 9.05
N ASP A 241 4.32 -1.39 9.85
CA ASP A 241 3.24 -0.45 9.53
C ASP A 241 3.57 1.00 9.96
N LYS A 242 2.69 1.94 9.62
CA LYS A 242 2.89 3.36 9.95
C LYS A 242 2.76 3.64 11.45
N SER A 243 2.12 2.76 12.19
CA SER A 243 1.98 2.81 13.65
C SER A 243 3.10 2.09 14.40
N LYS A 244 4.11 1.59 13.67
CA LYS A 244 5.30 0.89 14.17
C LYS A 244 5.03 -0.50 14.74
N ASN A 245 3.90 -1.13 14.42
CA ASN A 245 3.75 -2.56 14.67
C ASN A 245 4.55 -3.36 13.61
N GLU A 246 5.12 -4.48 14.04
CA GLU A 246 6.03 -5.28 13.22
C GLU A 246 5.51 -6.72 13.07
N ARG A 247 5.52 -7.23 11.83
CA ARG A 247 5.42 -8.67 11.57
C ARG A 247 6.68 -9.18 10.90
N VAL A 248 7.32 -10.18 11.53
CA VAL A 248 8.45 -10.90 10.95
C VAL A 248 8.00 -12.28 10.46
N VAL A 249 8.12 -12.52 9.16
CA VAL A 249 7.97 -13.84 8.55
C VAL A 249 9.35 -14.39 8.20
N ALA A 250 9.61 -15.63 8.61
CA ALA A 250 10.89 -16.26 8.40
C ALA A 250 10.70 -17.48 7.50
N PHE A 251 11.26 -17.46 6.30
CA PHE A 251 11.14 -18.55 5.33
C PHE A 251 12.50 -19.19 5.03
N ARG A 252 12.44 -20.42 4.55
CA ARG A 252 13.61 -21.23 4.18
C ARG A 252 13.53 -21.53 2.68
N PRO A 253 14.48 -21.07 1.86
CA PRO A 253 14.54 -21.48 0.46
C PRO A 253 14.73 -23.01 0.34
N GLU A 254 14.15 -23.63 -0.69
CA GLU A 254 14.38 -25.04 -1.00
C GLU A 254 15.87 -25.26 -1.31
N GLY A 255 16.51 -26.19 -0.60
CA GLY A 255 17.97 -26.43 -0.63
C GLY A 255 18.63 -26.43 0.75
N TRP A 256 17.92 -26.00 1.80
CA TRP A 256 18.42 -26.02 3.18
C TRP A 256 18.74 -27.45 3.66
N ARG A 257 20.02 -27.69 3.98
CA ARG A 257 20.49 -28.91 4.68
C ARG A 257 21.29 -28.51 5.91
N TRP A 258 20.69 -28.63 7.09
CA TRP A 258 21.23 -28.14 8.38
C TRP A 258 22.63 -28.71 8.72
N TYR A 259 22.94 -29.92 8.25
CA TYR A 259 24.22 -30.59 8.48
C TYR A 259 25.39 -30.03 7.65
N LYS A 260 25.14 -29.21 6.63
CA LYS A 260 26.21 -28.58 5.83
C LYS A 260 26.77 -27.30 6.46
N GLN A 261 26.11 -26.75 7.47
CA GLN A 261 26.42 -25.41 8.01
C GLN A 261 27.49 -25.42 9.11
N TYR A 262 27.79 -26.59 9.69
CA TYR A 262 28.76 -26.71 10.78
C TYR A 262 29.64 -27.98 10.67
N PRO A 263 30.37 -28.21 9.56
CA PRO A 263 31.28 -29.36 9.46
C PRO A 263 32.34 -29.34 10.57
N LEU A 264 32.74 -28.15 11.02
CA LEU A 264 33.66 -27.96 12.15
C LEU A 264 33.06 -28.42 13.50
N LEU A 265 31.80 -28.10 13.81
CA LEU A 265 31.18 -28.60 15.06
C LEU A 265 31.01 -30.12 15.03
N PHE A 266 30.66 -30.68 13.87
CA PHE A 266 30.58 -32.13 13.71
C PHE A 266 31.95 -32.79 13.87
N GLY A 267 33.00 -32.16 13.31
CA GLY A 267 34.39 -32.56 13.49
C GLY A 267 34.85 -32.49 14.96
N ILE A 268 34.47 -31.43 15.68
CA ILE A 268 34.78 -31.26 17.12
C ILE A 268 34.06 -32.34 17.94
N ILE A 269 32.77 -32.57 17.70
CA ILE A 269 32.00 -33.62 18.40
C ILE A 269 32.64 -35.00 18.14
N LEU A 270 33.00 -35.29 16.89
CA LEU A 270 33.64 -36.55 16.52
C LEU A 270 35.00 -36.72 17.23
N ALA A 271 35.81 -35.66 17.28
CA ALA A 271 37.09 -35.66 17.99
C ALA A 271 36.92 -35.89 19.49
N VAL A 272 35.95 -35.23 20.13
CA VAL A 272 35.65 -35.40 21.57
C VAL A 272 35.21 -36.85 21.86
N VAL A 273 34.33 -37.42 21.04
CA VAL A 273 33.90 -38.81 21.19
C VAL A 273 35.08 -39.78 21.03
N LEU A 274 35.97 -39.53 20.07
CA LEU A 274 37.15 -40.35 19.84
C LEU A 274 38.13 -40.30 21.04
N VAL A 275 38.35 -39.11 21.61
CA VAL A 275 39.17 -38.92 22.81
C VAL A 275 38.56 -39.65 24.00
N LEU A 276 37.26 -39.51 24.26
CA LEU A 276 36.58 -40.22 25.34
C LEU A 276 36.64 -41.75 25.17
N PHE A 277 36.53 -42.24 23.94
CA PHE A 277 36.69 -43.67 23.63
C PHE A 277 38.11 -44.16 23.91
N LEU A 278 39.14 -43.41 23.48
CA LEU A 278 40.54 -43.73 23.75
C LEU A 278 40.85 -43.69 25.25
N LEU A 279 40.36 -42.68 25.98
CA LEU A 279 40.50 -42.58 27.43
C LEU A 279 39.85 -43.77 28.16
N LYS A 280 38.65 -44.20 27.73
CA LYS A 280 37.98 -45.39 28.28
C LYS A 280 38.77 -46.68 28.01
N LYS A 281 39.40 -46.79 26.83
CA LYS A 281 40.20 -47.96 26.45
C LYS A 281 41.55 -48.01 27.18
N LEU A 282 42.14 -46.86 27.45
CA LEU A 282 43.42 -46.71 28.15
C LEU A 282 43.27 -46.71 29.68
N TRP A 283 42.05 -46.61 30.21
CA TRP A 283 41.80 -46.78 31.63
C TRP A 283 42.17 -48.21 32.04
N PRO A 284 43.24 -48.42 32.83
CA PRO A 284 43.61 -49.76 33.25
C PRO A 284 42.45 -50.33 34.05
N LYS A 285 41.97 -51.52 33.67
CA LYS A 285 41.09 -52.30 34.55
C LYS A 285 41.93 -52.59 35.80
N SER A 286 41.72 -51.84 36.87
CA SER A 286 42.32 -52.17 38.15
C SER A 286 41.81 -53.56 38.52
N ILE A 287 42.74 -54.52 38.48
CA ILE A 287 42.56 -55.91 38.85
C ILE A 287 42.04 -55.94 40.30
N LYS A 288 40.94 -56.66 40.53
CA LYS A 288 40.48 -57.02 41.87
C LYS A 288 41.50 -57.93 42.55
#